data_AF-A0A4R6KKL9-F1
#
_entry.id   AF-A0A4R6KKL9-F1
#
_cell.length_a   1.000
_cell.length_b   1.000
_cell.length_c   1.000
_cell.angle_alpha   90.00
_cell.angle_beta   90.00
_cell.angle_gamma   90.00
#
_symmetry.space_group_name_H-M   'P 1'
#
loop_
_entity.id
_entity.type
_entity.pdbx_description
1 polymer ?
#
loop_
_entity_poly.entity_id
_entity_poly.type
_entity_poly.pdbx_seq_one_letter_code
_entity_poly.pdbx_strand_id
1 'polypeptide(L)'
;MALAGCLLATGLGLVAPLAIAAGGSDTCVATPTEAPPTDCRKPIDTDTRDIPGADEAVARALRLVGGHGYYQLCARLAANIWGRPRAGYFSAAEQWRQMVAAGNARAGDRKPPVGALVFWETGGPYGHVAVYVGDGRVVSNDIGDRVPGEGGVYLVAFGLIESQWSATYLGWAPPIYSTT
;
A
#
# COMPACT_ATOMS: atom_id res chain seq x y z
N MET A 1 -21.21 -80.87 15.95
CA MET A 1 -22.02 -80.18 16.98
C MET A 1 -22.13 -78.71 16.61
N ALA A 2 -23.39 -78.24 16.48
CA ALA A 2 -23.95 -76.89 16.65
C ALA A 2 -23.06 -75.62 16.51
N LEU A 3 -23.49 -74.45 16.02
CA LEU A 3 -24.61 -73.91 15.21
C LEU A 3 -24.40 -72.38 15.28
N ALA A 4 -24.70 -71.66 14.21
CA ALA A 4 -25.04 -70.22 14.15
C ALA A 4 -23.96 -69.18 14.59
N GLY A 5 -23.89 -67.97 14.04
CA GLY A 5 -24.83 -67.26 13.18
C GLY A 5 -24.19 -66.02 12.52
N CYS A 6 -24.91 -65.51 11.53
CA CYS A 6 -24.60 -64.32 10.74
C CYS A 6 -24.45 -63.04 11.57
N LEU A 7 -23.61 -62.11 11.11
CA LEU A 7 -24.06 -60.72 10.90
C LEU A 7 -23.15 -60.03 9.85
N LEU A 8 -23.74 -59.72 8.70
CA LEU A 8 -23.21 -58.76 7.73
C LEU A 8 -23.55 -57.36 8.24
N ALA A 9 -22.56 -56.47 8.32
CA ALA A 9 -22.77 -55.04 8.44
C ALA A 9 -21.89 -54.33 7.40
N THR A 10 -22.50 -54.03 6.25
CA THR A 10 -22.09 -52.97 5.33
C THR A 10 -22.44 -51.61 5.95
N GLY A 11 -21.58 -50.60 5.81
CA GLY A 11 -22.00 -49.25 6.17
C GLY A 11 -20.93 -48.16 6.23
N LEU A 12 -20.74 -47.50 5.08
CA LEU A 12 -20.44 -46.08 4.92
C LEU A 12 -19.17 -45.50 5.56
N GLY A 13 -18.16 -45.33 4.71
CA GLY A 13 -17.12 -44.32 4.90
C GLY A 13 -17.71 -42.92 4.81
N LEU A 14 -17.48 -42.10 5.84
CA LEU A 14 -17.69 -40.67 5.82
C LEU A 14 -16.30 -40.00 5.78
N VAL A 15 -15.92 -39.57 4.58
CA VAL A 15 -14.77 -38.69 4.37
C VAL A 15 -15.22 -37.28 4.76
N ALA A 16 -14.62 -36.70 5.79
CA ALA A 16 -14.91 -35.32 6.16
C ALA A 16 -14.40 -34.37 5.04
N PRO A 17 -15.23 -33.45 4.53
CA PRO A 17 -14.74 -32.46 3.59
C PRO A 17 -13.86 -31.44 4.33
N LEU A 18 -12.66 -31.22 3.80
CA LEU A 18 -11.84 -30.05 4.10
C LEU A 18 -12.67 -28.79 3.85
N ALA A 19 -12.96 -28.04 4.92
CA ALA A 19 -13.38 -26.66 4.79
C ALA A 19 -12.19 -25.84 4.29
N ILE A 20 -12.19 -25.50 3.01
CA ILE A 20 -11.33 -24.44 2.47
C ILE A 20 -11.89 -23.13 3.06
N ALA A 21 -11.19 -22.59 4.06
CA ALA A 21 -11.40 -21.22 4.48
C ALA A 21 -10.95 -20.32 3.32
N ALA A 22 -11.90 -19.85 2.53
CA ALA A 22 -11.68 -18.78 1.56
C ALA A 22 -11.28 -17.53 2.33
N GLY A 23 -9.98 -17.22 2.37
CA GLY A 23 -9.51 -15.90 2.73
C GLY A 23 -10.07 -14.91 1.71
N GLY A 24 -10.98 -14.04 2.15
CA GLY A 24 -11.55 -12.99 1.33
C GLY A 24 -10.44 -12.09 0.80
N SER A 25 -10.19 -12.18 -0.51
CA SER A 25 -9.47 -11.14 -1.24
C SER A 25 -10.52 -10.14 -1.69
N ASP A 26 -10.47 -8.91 -1.17
CA ASP A 26 -11.44 -7.83 -1.41
C ASP A 26 -11.46 -7.28 -2.86
N THR A 27 -11.00 -8.06 -3.84
CA THR A 27 -10.94 -7.67 -5.25
C THR A 27 -11.88 -8.56 -6.07
N CYS A 28 -13.02 -8.00 -6.47
CA CYS A 28 -13.94 -8.66 -7.39
C CYS A 28 -13.40 -8.61 -8.83
N VAL A 29 -13.17 -9.79 -9.42
CA VAL A 29 -13.07 -9.96 -10.87
C VAL A 29 -14.49 -10.20 -11.38
N ALA A 30 -15.02 -9.29 -12.19
CA ALA A 30 -16.35 -9.46 -12.77
C ALA A 30 -16.31 -10.50 -13.91
N THR A 31 -17.20 -11.49 -13.86
CA THR A 31 -17.60 -12.26 -15.05
C THR A 31 -18.61 -11.44 -15.87
N PRO A 32 -18.67 -11.60 -17.22
CA PRO A 32 -19.38 -10.66 -18.11
C PRO A 32 -20.90 -10.52 -17.94
N THR A 33 -21.54 -11.30 -17.07
CA THR A 33 -23.01 -11.43 -17.04
C THR A 33 -23.65 -10.97 -15.74
N GLU A 34 -22.88 -10.61 -14.70
CA GLU A 34 -23.44 -10.20 -13.42
C GLU A 34 -22.86 -8.86 -12.94
N ALA A 35 -23.73 -7.96 -12.50
CA ALA A 35 -23.32 -6.70 -11.91
C ALA A 35 -22.63 -6.97 -10.56
N PRO A 36 -21.45 -6.36 -10.29
CA PRO A 36 -20.75 -6.57 -9.03
C PRO A 36 -21.59 -6.05 -7.84
N PRO A 37 -21.49 -6.68 -6.65
CA PRO A 37 -22.22 -6.27 -5.47
C PRO A 37 -21.86 -4.85 -5.03
N THR A 38 -22.84 -4.12 -4.47
CA THR A 38 -22.78 -2.68 -4.18
C THR A 38 -21.66 -2.26 -3.22
N ASP A 39 -21.15 -3.19 -2.42
CA ASP A 39 -20.06 -2.98 -1.47
C ASP A 39 -18.68 -3.42 -2.00
N CYS A 40 -18.57 -3.85 -3.27
CA CYS A 40 -17.27 -4.19 -3.83
C CYS A 40 -16.47 -2.93 -4.18
N ARG A 41 -15.24 -2.85 -3.65
CA ARG A 41 -14.28 -1.81 -4.03
C ARG A 41 -13.72 -2.14 -5.42
N LYS A 42 -14.04 -1.29 -6.41
CA LYS A 42 -13.46 -1.39 -7.77
C LYS A 42 -11.92 -1.42 -7.65
N PRO A 43 -11.22 -2.28 -8.41
CA PRO A 43 -9.77 -2.20 -8.54
C PRO A 43 -9.36 -0.76 -8.89
N ILE A 44 -8.30 -0.26 -8.26
CA ILE A 44 -7.77 1.07 -8.58
C ILE A 44 -7.39 1.04 -10.05
N ASP A 45 -8.09 1.85 -10.87
CA ASP A 45 -7.68 2.11 -12.23
C ASP A 45 -6.41 2.95 -12.17
N THR A 46 -5.28 2.29 -12.45
CA THR A 46 -3.95 2.91 -12.38
C THR A 46 -3.65 3.80 -13.59
N ASP A 47 -4.54 3.84 -14.58
CA ASP A 47 -4.41 4.67 -15.79
C ASP A 47 -5.20 5.99 -15.69
N THR A 48 -6.18 6.08 -14.78
CA THR A 48 -6.79 7.36 -14.42
C THR A 48 -5.91 8.14 -13.46
N ARG A 49 -5.71 9.44 -13.72
CA ARG A 49 -5.02 10.35 -12.80
C ARG A 49 -5.80 10.65 -11.51
N ASP A 50 -6.98 10.05 -11.36
CA ASP A 50 -7.86 10.24 -10.22
C ASP A 50 -7.74 9.04 -9.29
N ILE A 51 -6.98 9.19 -8.19
CA ILE A 51 -6.88 8.17 -7.15
C ILE A 51 -8.05 8.37 -6.18
N PRO A 52 -8.94 7.38 -5.98
CA PRO A 52 -10.04 7.50 -5.04
C PRO A 52 -9.54 7.79 -3.61
N GLY A 53 -10.09 8.85 -2.99
CA GLY A 53 -9.69 9.30 -1.66
C GLY A 53 -8.48 10.23 -1.62
N ALA A 54 -7.92 10.63 -2.77
CA ALA A 54 -6.79 11.55 -2.84
C ALA A 54 -7.06 12.88 -2.15
N ASP A 55 -8.26 13.46 -2.30
CA ASP A 55 -8.62 14.73 -1.63
C ASP A 55 -8.58 14.61 -0.11
N GLU A 56 -9.08 13.51 0.44
CA GLU A 56 -9.04 13.25 1.88
C GLU A 56 -7.60 13.03 2.37
N ALA A 57 -6.80 12.31 1.58
CA ALA A 57 -5.38 12.11 1.85
C ALA A 57 -4.63 13.44 1.85
N VAL A 58 -4.82 14.30 0.85
CA VAL A 58 -4.22 15.64 0.78
C VAL A 58 -4.64 16.49 1.97
N ALA A 59 -5.93 16.53 2.30
CA ALA A 59 -6.41 17.27 3.46
C ALA A 59 -5.75 16.79 4.76
N ARG A 60 -5.54 15.47 4.92
CA ARG A 60 -4.83 14.90 6.07
C ARG A 60 -3.34 15.22 6.05
N ALA A 61 -2.70 15.14 4.89
CA ALA A 61 -1.29 15.48 4.72
C ALA A 61 -1.02 16.92 5.15
N LEU A 62 -1.84 17.87 4.70
CA LEU A 62 -1.71 19.28 5.06
C LEU A 62 -1.90 19.54 6.55
N ARG A 63 -2.79 18.80 7.24
CA ARG A 63 -2.93 18.89 8.70
C ARG A 63 -1.72 18.35 9.48
N LEU A 64 -0.95 17.45 8.88
CA LEU A 64 0.25 16.88 9.51
C LEU A 64 1.48 17.75 9.33
N VAL A 65 1.50 18.68 8.35
CA VAL A 65 2.62 19.60 8.10
C VAL A 65 2.89 20.44 9.36
N GLY A 66 4.16 20.55 9.74
CA GLY A 66 4.58 21.17 11.00
C GLY A 66 4.49 20.26 12.22
N GLY A 67 3.97 19.04 12.06
CA GLY A 67 4.03 18.00 13.09
C GLY A 67 5.41 17.35 13.18
N HIS A 68 5.59 16.51 14.20
CA HIS A 68 6.82 15.79 14.51
C HIS A 68 6.54 14.32 14.84
N GLY A 69 7.60 13.54 15.10
CA GLY A 69 7.50 12.14 15.51
C GLY A 69 7.53 11.13 14.36
N TYR A 70 7.93 11.57 13.17
CA TYR A 70 8.10 10.71 11.99
C TYR A 70 9.58 10.46 11.64
N TYR A 71 10.50 10.56 12.59
CA TYR A 71 11.93 10.39 12.32
C TYR A 71 12.21 8.99 11.77
N GLN A 72 12.74 8.92 10.54
CA GLN A 72 12.95 7.67 9.79
C GLN A 72 11.68 6.82 9.57
N LEU A 73 10.50 7.43 9.68
CA LEU A 73 9.19 6.76 9.59
C LEU A 73 8.39 7.24 8.36
N CYS A 74 9.07 7.42 7.22
CA CYS A 74 8.46 7.89 5.97
C CYS A 74 7.27 7.02 5.51
N ALA A 75 7.42 5.70 5.56
CA ALA A 75 6.35 4.77 5.23
C ALA A 75 5.14 4.89 6.18
N ARG A 76 5.39 5.15 7.48
CA ARG A 76 4.32 5.39 8.46
C ARG A 76 3.61 6.72 8.19
N LEU A 77 4.35 7.78 7.87
CA LEU A 77 3.75 9.07 7.51
C LEU A 77 2.83 8.91 6.29
N ALA A 78 3.32 8.26 5.24
CA ALA A 78 2.53 8.01 4.04
C ALA A 78 1.26 7.20 4.36
N ALA A 79 1.37 6.13 5.14
CA ALA A 79 0.22 5.34 5.58
C ALA A 79 -0.79 6.18 6.39
N ASN A 80 -0.30 6.95 7.35
CA ASN A 80 -1.15 7.81 8.19
C ASN A 80 -1.90 8.85 7.35
N ILE A 81 -1.26 9.44 6.34
CA ILE A 81 -1.90 10.35 5.36
C ILE A 81 -3.09 9.66 4.66
N TRP A 82 -2.94 8.38 4.32
CA TRP A 82 -3.99 7.55 3.74
C TRP A 82 -4.93 6.89 4.76
N GLY A 83 -4.90 7.36 6.01
CA GLY A 83 -5.80 6.88 7.07
C GLY A 83 -5.51 5.44 7.50
N ARG A 84 -4.29 4.95 7.27
CA ARG A 84 -3.81 3.62 7.70
C ARG A 84 -2.85 3.77 8.88
N PRO A 85 -2.92 2.90 9.89
CA PRO A 85 -2.03 2.98 11.06
C PRO A 85 -0.58 2.56 10.75
N ARG A 86 -0.36 1.79 9.67
CA ARG A 86 0.93 1.26 9.23
C ARG A 86 0.92 1.02 7.72
N ALA A 87 2.10 0.99 7.10
CA ALA A 87 2.24 0.72 5.67
C ALA A 87 2.09 -0.76 5.30
N GLY A 88 2.39 -1.66 6.25
CA GLY A 88 2.44 -3.11 6.02
C GLY A 88 3.69 -3.57 5.24
N TYR A 89 4.65 -2.67 5.05
CA TYR A 89 5.95 -2.96 4.45
C TYR A 89 7.06 -2.63 5.45
N PHE A 90 8.14 -3.40 5.42
CA PHE A 90 9.34 -3.20 6.23
C PHE A 90 10.04 -1.89 5.87
N SER A 91 10.02 -1.50 4.60
CA SER A 91 10.64 -0.25 4.14
C SER A 91 10.00 0.32 2.87
N ALA A 92 10.30 1.59 2.56
CA ALA A 92 9.86 2.21 1.31
C ALA A 92 10.46 1.50 0.08
N ALA A 93 11.72 1.08 0.16
CA ALA A 93 12.36 0.30 -0.90
C ALA A 93 11.70 -1.06 -1.09
N GLU A 94 11.26 -1.71 0.00
CA GLU A 94 10.50 -2.96 -0.09
C GLU A 94 9.13 -2.74 -0.72
N GLN A 95 8.38 -1.73 -0.26
CA GLN A 95 7.11 -1.35 -0.89
C GLN A 95 7.27 -1.09 -2.38
N TRP A 96 8.28 -0.32 -2.79
CA TRP A 96 8.57 -0.05 -4.20
C TRP A 96 8.80 -1.35 -5.00
N ARG A 97 9.66 -2.25 -4.51
CA ARG A 97 9.93 -3.53 -5.18
C ARG A 97 8.66 -4.36 -5.35
N GLN A 98 7.77 -4.37 -4.35
CA GLN A 98 6.49 -5.07 -4.43
C GLN A 98 5.56 -4.42 -5.46
N MET A 99 5.54 -3.08 -5.54
CA MET A 99 4.75 -2.37 -6.57
C MET A 99 5.27 -2.65 -7.98
N VAL A 100 6.59 -2.76 -8.16
CA VAL A 100 7.19 -3.18 -9.43
C VAL A 100 6.79 -4.62 -9.77
N ALA A 101 6.97 -5.56 -8.83
CA ALA A 101 6.66 -6.96 -9.05
C ALA A 101 5.18 -7.21 -9.38
N ALA A 102 4.28 -6.44 -8.78
CA ALA A 102 2.84 -6.52 -9.02
C ALA A 102 2.35 -5.74 -10.25
N GLY A 103 3.23 -5.05 -10.98
CA GLY A 103 2.86 -4.23 -12.15
C GLY A 103 2.13 -2.92 -11.82
N ASN A 104 2.16 -2.48 -10.56
CA ASN A 104 1.51 -1.25 -10.10
C ASN A 104 2.42 -0.01 -10.19
N ALA A 105 3.74 -0.21 -10.29
CA ALA A 105 4.70 0.88 -10.37
C ALA A 105 4.71 1.55 -11.75
N ARG A 106 4.86 2.88 -11.75
CA ARG A 106 5.18 3.71 -12.91
C ARG A 106 6.61 4.21 -12.76
N ALA A 107 7.57 3.34 -13.12
CA ALA A 107 8.99 3.61 -12.98
C ALA A 107 9.43 4.79 -13.86
N GLY A 108 10.22 5.71 -13.30
CA GLY A 108 10.76 6.89 -13.99
C GLY A 108 9.73 7.98 -14.37
N ASP A 109 8.43 7.71 -14.25
CA ASP A 109 7.40 8.69 -14.57
C ASP A 109 7.40 9.83 -13.54
N ARG A 110 7.60 11.06 -14.02
CA ARG A 110 7.64 12.29 -13.20
C ARG A 110 6.30 13.03 -13.15
N LYS A 111 5.21 12.43 -13.62
CA LYS A 111 3.86 12.99 -13.60
C LYS A 111 2.92 12.20 -12.68
N PRO A 112 3.25 12.06 -11.39
CA PRO A 112 2.38 11.35 -10.45
C PRO A 112 1.01 12.06 -10.35
N PRO A 113 -0.10 11.31 -10.27
CA PRO A 113 -1.38 11.86 -9.89
C PRO A 113 -1.39 12.28 -8.40
N VAL A 114 -2.31 13.18 -8.06
CA VAL A 114 -2.51 13.62 -6.67
C VAL A 114 -2.84 12.40 -5.79
N GLY A 115 -2.20 12.31 -4.64
CA GLY A 115 -2.34 11.20 -3.69
C GLY A 115 -1.39 10.02 -3.95
N ALA A 116 -0.68 9.97 -5.08
CA ALA A 116 0.27 8.90 -5.36
C ALA A 116 1.40 8.84 -4.34
N LEU A 117 1.91 7.62 -4.12
CA LEU A 117 3.16 7.40 -3.40
C LEU A 117 4.31 7.56 -4.38
N VAL A 118 5.27 8.41 -4.05
CA VAL A 118 6.49 8.67 -4.83
C VAL A 118 7.69 8.12 -4.07
N PHE A 119 8.59 7.45 -4.77
CA PHE A 119 9.66 6.65 -4.16
C PHE A 119 11.04 7.10 -4.63
N TRP A 120 12.01 7.04 -3.71
CA TRP A 120 13.41 7.30 -3.98
C TRP A 120 14.31 6.23 -3.38
N GLU A 121 15.44 6.01 -4.04
CA GLU A 121 16.63 5.40 -3.45
C GLU A 121 17.49 6.49 -2.80
N THR A 122 17.92 6.26 -1.57
CA THR A 122 18.68 7.24 -0.76
C THR A 122 20.08 6.74 -0.40
N GLY A 123 20.57 5.70 -1.09
CA GLY A 123 21.85 5.04 -0.82
C GLY A 123 21.83 4.04 0.36
N GLY A 124 20.76 4.04 1.17
CA GLY A 124 20.53 3.06 2.23
C GLY A 124 19.46 2.01 1.87
N PRO A 125 19.31 0.94 2.67
CA PRO A 125 18.42 -0.19 2.37
C PRO A 125 16.92 0.15 2.51
N TYR A 126 16.58 1.25 3.17
CA TYR A 126 15.19 1.61 3.47
C TYR A 126 14.49 2.39 2.36
N GLY A 127 15.24 3.14 1.54
CA GLY A 127 14.68 4.08 0.57
C GLY A 127 13.86 5.20 1.23
N HIS A 128 13.10 5.93 0.43
CA HIS A 128 12.19 6.98 0.90
C HIS A 128 10.87 6.96 0.15
N VAL A 129 9.78 7.29 0.84
CA VAL A 129 8.44 7.46 0.25
C VAL A 129 7.80 8.73 0.77
N ALA A 130 7.11 9.45 -0.11
CA ALA A 130 6.31 10.62 0.23
C ALA A 130 4.97 10.58 -0.51
N VAL A 131 4.02 11.43 -0.11
CA VAL A 131 2.72 11.56 -0.80
C VAL A 131 2.76 12.81 -1.68
N TYR A 132 2.50 12.62 -2.98
CA TYR A 132 2.35 13.73 -3.92
C TYR A 132 1.02 14.44 -3.69
N VAL A 133 1.05 15.76 -3.46
CA VAL A 133 -0.15 16.54 -3.11
C VAL A 133 -0.58 17.52 -4.22
N GLY A 134 -0.01 17.38 -5.41
CA GLY A 134 -0.27 18.29 -6.54
C GLY A 134 0.78 19.39 -6.69
N ASP A 135 0.72 20.11 -7.81
CA ASP A 135 1.52 21.31 -8.10
C ASP A 135 3.04 21.16 -7.87
N GLY A 136 3.59 19.99 -8.16
CA GLY A 136 5.01 19.70 -7.99
C GLY A 136 5.44 19.64 -6.52
N ARG A 137 4.53 19.33 -5.59
CA ARG A 137 4.79 19.27 -4.15
C ARG A 137 4.50 17.90 -3.55
N VAL A 138 5.22 17.61 -2.48
CA VAL A 138 5.05 16.39 -1.66
C VAL A 138 4.97 16.76 -0.19
N VAL A 139 4.25 15.95 0.59
CA VAL A 139 4.38 15.92 2.04
C VAL A 139 5.31 14.78 2.43
N SER A 140 6.40 15.12 3.11
CA SER A 140 7.50 14.23 3.47
C SER A 140 7.96 14.49 4.90
N ASN A 141 8.61 13.50 5.52
CA ASN A 141 9.32 13.68 6.79
C ASN A 141 10.81 14.01 6.57
N ASP A 142 11.46 14.46 7.64
CA ASP A 142 12.91 14.63 7.84
C ASP A 142 13.62 15.66 6.94
N ILE A 143 13.07 15.99 5.76
CA ILE A 143 13.71 16.84 4.74
C ILE A 143 14.00 18.27 5.21
N GLY A 144 13.20 18.78 6.15
CA GLY A 144 13.38 20.11 6.73
C GLY A 144 13.97 20.13 8.14
N ASP A 145 14.38 18.97 8.67
CA ASP A 145 14.89 18.87 10.04
C ASP A 145 16.17 19.71 10.19
N ARG A 146 16.18 20.61 11.19
CA ARG A 146 17.37 21.41 11.53
C ARG A 146 18.28 20.66 12.48
N VAL A 147 17.69 19.86 13.36
CA VAL A 147 18.40 18.94 14.25
C VAL A 147 18.10 17.50 13.83
N PRO A 148 19.12 16.64 13.67
CA PRO A 148 18.90 15.23 13.38
C PRO A 148 18.02 14.57 14.45
N GLY A 149 16.99 13.83 14.03
CA GLY A 149 16.11 13.11 14.95
C GLY A 149 14.75 13.77 15.22
N GLU A 150 14.50 14.98 14.70
CA GLU A 150 13.23 15.70 14.92
C GLU A 150 12.03 14.96 14.32
N GLY A 151 12.20 14.40 13.12
CA GLY A 151 11.11 13.70 12.46
C GLY A 151 9.98 14.62 12.06
N GLY A 152 10.31 15.84 11.65
CA GLY A 152 9.35 16.86 11.26
C GLY A 152 8.64 16.49 9.96
N VAL A 153 7.44 17.04 9.77
CA VAL A 153 6.64 16.86 8.55
C VAL A 153 6.59 18.15 7.75
N TYR A 154 6.95 18.06 6.47
CA TYR A 154 7.17 19.23 5.62
C TYR A 154 6.42 19.10 4.30
N LEU A 155 5.84 20.22 3.85
CA LEU A 155 5.40 20.40 2.48
C LEU A 155 6.55 21.01 1.68
N VAL A 156 7.10 20.26 0.74
CA VAL A 156 8.28 20.67 -0.04
C VAL A 156 8.08 20.48 -1.54
N ALA A 157 8.93 21.13 -2.33
CA ALA A 157 9.02 20.85 -3.75
C ALA A 157 9.44 19.39 -3.97
N PHE A 158 8.82 18.73 -4.94
CA PHE A 158 9.03 17.32 -5.26
C PHE A 158 10.51 17.01 -5.55
N GLY A 159 11.19 17.87 -6.31
CA GLY A 159 12.62 17.72 -6.62
C GLY A 159 13.57 18.04 -5.47
N LEU A 160 13.08 18.57 -4.34
CA LEU A 160 13.96 18.92 -3.22
C LEU A 160 14.61 17.67 -2.62
N ILE A 161 13.87 16.56 -2.52
CA ILE A 161 14.36 15.28 -2.00
C ILE A 161 15.62 14.83 -2.76
N GLU A 162 15.58 14.87 -4.10
CA GLU A 162 16.72 14.49 -4.96
C GLU A 162 17.90 15.43 -4.71
N SER A 163 17.67 16.75 -4.76
CA SER A 163 18.74 17.74 -4.66
C SER A 163 19.41 17.81 -3.28
N GLN A 164 18.65 17.63 -2.20
CA GLN A 164 19.14 17.81 -0.84
C GLN A 164 19.76 16.54 -0.28
N TRP A 165 19.24 15.36 -0.65
CA TRP A 165 19.73 14.08 -0.16
C TRP A 165 20.59 13.32 -1.18
N SER A 166 20.83 13.89 -2.37
CA SER A 166 21.43 13.16 -3.50
C SER A 166 20.70 11.85 -3.80
N ALA A 167 19.36 11.86 -3.63
CA ALA A 167 18.51 10.70 -3.81
C ALA A 167 18.15 10.50 -5.28
N THR A 168 17.97 9.25 -5.69
CA THR A 168 17.55 8.87 -7.04
C THR A 168 16.05 8.61 -7.04
N TYR A 169 15.29 9.39 -7.82
CA TYR A 169 13.86 9.13 -8.00
C TYR A 169 13.63 7.83 -8.76
N LEU A 170 12.76 6.97 -8.21
CA LEU A 170 12.46 5.65 -8.77
C LEU A 170 11.19 5.66 -9.63
N GLY A 171 10.17 6.43 -9.21
CA GLY A 171 8.86 6.47 -9.83
C GLY A 171 7.74 6.62 -8.80
N TRP A 172 6.51 6.39 -9.24
CA TRP A 172 5.32 6.46 -8.39
C TRP A 172 4.49 5.18 -8.47
N ALA A 173 3.66 4.97 -7.45
CA ALA A 173 2.65 3.92 -7.44
C ALA A 173 1.36 4.43 -6.75
N PRO A 174 0.20 3.82 -7.04
CA PRO A 174 -1.01 4.05 -6.24
C PRO A 174 -0.77 3.73 -4.75
N PRO A 175 -1.59 4.28 -3.84
CA PRO A 175 -1.46 4.11 -2.39
C PRO A 175 -1.93 2.72 -1.92
N ILE A 176 -1.18 1.69 -2.30
CA ILE A 176 -1.42 0.31 -1.95
C ILE A 176 -0.61 -0.01 -0.70
N TYR A 177 -1.30 -0.49 0.32
CA TYR A 177 -0.74 -0.86 1.62
C TYR A 177 -1.00 -2.34 1.90
N SER A 178 -0.05 -3.02 2.55
CA SER A 178 -0.25 -4.42 2.93
C SER A 178 -1.06 -4.53 4.22
N THR A 179 -1.84 -5.61 4.34
CA THR A 179 -2.62 -5.93 5.55
C THR A 179 -1.83 -6.75 6.57
N THR A 180 -0.72 -7.38 6.15
CA THR A 180 0.18 -8.19 6.98
C THR A 180 0.95 -7.38 8.02
#